data_AF-A0A8T4C8E7-F1
#
_entry.id   AF-A0A8T4C8E7-F1
#
_cell.length_a   1.000
_cell.length_b   1.000
_cell.length_c   1.000
_cell.angle_alpha   90.00
_cell.angle_beta   90.00
_cell.angle_gamma   90.00
#
_symmetry.space_group_name_H-M   'P 1'
#
loop_
_entity.id
_entity.type
_entity.pdbx_description
1 polymer ?
#
loop_
_entity_poly.entity_id
_entity_poly.type
_entity_poly.pdbx_seq_one_letter_code
_entity_poly.pdbx_strand_id
1 'polypeptide(L)'
;MLVQPKNKSGKKYTRSTQSSRGYLGPIGDDIPSLIPIIVGMITFFAAFTFTLNEYNQRSASFSADRDTLIIANALKGDSYLSTFQEFDDACKGIHVRGLNYFAGIVDSSQWNKIIQDTRQNQQAGGSYHQLSFVADHIFPIGNNPLLCSTGLATPVDADILSQALRDHQYVVLSLPIALEIPTAVVPGTLVVITWRAS
;
A
#
# COMPACT_ATOMS: atom_id res chain seq x y z
N MET A 1 -93.98 25.35 -42.14
CA MET A 1 -92.53 25.12 -42.36
C MET A 1 -92.25 23.66 -41.99
N LEU A 2 -92.11 22.77 -42.98
CA LEU A 2 -91.87 21.34 -42.78
C LEU A 2 -90.38 21.06 -43.03
N VAL A 3 -89.65 20.66 -42.00
CA VAL A 3 -88.23 20.28 -42.08
C VAL A 3 -88.15 18.77 -42.31
N GLN A 4 -87.62 18.36 -43.45
CA GLN A 4 -87.28 16.95 -43.69
C GLN A 4 -85.89 16.62 -43.13
N PRO A 5 -85.69 15.45 -42.49
CA PRO A 5 -84.37 15.02 -42.07
C PRO A 5 -83.59 14.36 -43.22
N LYS A 6 -82.36 14.84 -43.44
CA LYS A 6 -81.37 14.25 -44.36
C LYS A 6 -80.85 12.92 -43.79
N ASN A 7 -81.12 11.83 -44.51
CA ASN A 7 -80.59 10.51 -44.25
C ASN A 7 -79.11 10.43 -44.69
N LYS A 8 -78.16 10.35 -43.73
CA LYS A 8 -76.74 10.13 -44.01
C LYS A 8 -76.41 8.64 -43.85
N SER A 9 -76.35 7.94 -44.97
CA SER A 9 -75.84 6.57 -45.08
C SER A 9 -74.33 6.54 -44.84
N GLY A 10 -73.91 6.30 -43.60
CA GLY A 10 -72.52 5.96 -43.26
C GLY A 10 -72.24 4.49 -43.54
N LYS A 11 -71.49 4.19 -44.61
CA LYS A 11 -70.93 2.85 -44.84
C LYS A 11 -69.87 2.56 -43.77
N LYS A 12 -70.13 1.57 -42.91
CA LYS A 12 -69.14 1.03 -41.97
C LYS A 12 -68.18 0.13 -42.74
N TYR A 13 -66.91 0.52 -42.83
CA TYR A 13 -65.84 -0.37 -43.25
C TYR A 13 -65.45 -1.26 -42.08
N THR A 14 -65.85 -2.53 -42.12
CA THR A 14 -65.31 -3.58 -41.26
C THR A 14 -63.86 -3.82 -41.67
N ARG A 15 -62.93 -3.31 -40.85
CA ARG A 15 -61.50 -3.58 -40.99
C ARG A 15 -61.27 -5.08 -40.76
N SER A 16 -60.83 -5.79 -41.79
CA SER A 16 -60.42 -7.18 -41.68
C SER A 16 -59.28 -7.28 -40.66
N THR A 17 -59.49 -8.10 -39.63
CA THR A 17 -58.48 -8.47 -38.64
C THR A 17 -57.47 -9.38 -39.33
N GLN A 18 -56.43 -8.78 -39.90
CA GLN A 18 -55.27 -9.50 -40.39
C GLN A 18 -54.57 -10.14 -39.17
N SER A 19 -54.70 -11.46 -39.07
CA SER A 19 -54.06 -12.29 -38.07
C SER A 19 -52.56 -12.41 -38.37
N SER A 20 -51.74 -11.62 -37.69
CA SER A 20 -50.41 -12.06 -37.23
C SER A 20 -49.89 -11.09 -36.17
N ARG A 21 -50.59 -10.98 -35.04
CA ARG A 21 -49.94 -10.52 -33.82
C ARG A 21 -49.09 -11.68 -33.32
N GLY A 22 -47.81 -11.66 -33.66
CA GLY A 22 -46.82 -12.51 -32.99
C GLY A 22 -46.93 -12.19 -31.50
N TYR A 23 -47.30 -13.19 -30.71
CA TYR A 23 -47.34 -13.12 -29.25
C TYR A 23 -45.91 -12.96 -28.72
N LEU A 24 -45.40 -11.74 -28.72
CA LEU A 24 -44.58 -11.30 -27.61
C LEU A 24 -45.59 -10.98 -26.51
N GLY A 25 -45.82 -11.94 -25.62
CA GLY A 25 -46.65 -11.76 -24.43
C GLY A 25 -46.06 -10.70 -23.48
N PRO A 26 -46.56 -10.58 -22.23
CA PRO A 26 -46.06 -9.61 -21.23
C PRO A 26 -44.53 -9.67 -20.99
N ILE A 27 -43.86 -10.72 -21.45
CA ILE A 27 -42.39 -10.89 -21.42
C ILE A 27 -41.65 -9.93 -22.39
N GLY A 28 -42.29 -9.47 -23.47
CA GLY A 28 -41.69 -8.54 -24.43
C GLY A 28 -41.72 -7.07 -24.02
N ASP A 29 -42.55 -6.71 -23.04
CA ASP A 29 -42.73 -5.34 -22.54
C ASP A 29 -41.67 -4.94 -21.50
N ASP A 30 -41.06 -5.92 -20.82
CA ASP A 30 -40.07 -5.70 -19.75
C ASP A 30 -38.60 -5.70 -20.22
N ILE A 31 -38.34 -5.93 -21.52
CA ILE A 31 -36.98 -5.87 -22.08
C ILE A 31 -36.33 -4.46 -21.92
N PRO A 32 -37.06 -3.33 -22.08
CA PRO A 32 -36.51 -2.00 -21.84
C PRO A 32 -36.24 -1.71 -20.36
N SER A 33 -37.03 -2.28 -19.44
CA SER A 33 -36.87 -2.08 -17.99
C SER A 33 -35.70 -2.87 -17.40
N LEU A 34 -35.30 -3.96 -18.08
CA LEU A 34 -34.15 -4.78 -17.72
C LEU A 34 -32.79 -4.09 -18.01
N ILE A 35 -32.72 -3.21 -19.02
CA ILE A 35 -31.47 -2.52 -19.38
C ILE A 35 -30.96 -1.63 -18.24
N PRO A 36 -31.75 -0.71 -17.64
CA PRO A 36 -31.31 0.09 -16.49
C PRO A 36 -30.86 -0.75 -15.29
N ILE A 37 -31.52 -1.88 -15.05
CA ILE A 37 -31.17 -2.79 -13.95
C ILE A 37 -29.79 -3.41 -14.18
N ILE A 38 -29.53 -3.91 -15.40
CA ILE A 38 -28.23 -4.48 -15.75
C ILE A 38 -27.13 -3.40 -15.71
N VAL A 39 -27.37 -2.21 -16.25
CA VAL A 39 -26.39 -1.10 -16.23
C VAL A 39 -26.08 -0.68 -14.80
N GLY A 40 -27.10 -0.57 -13.94
CA GLY A 40 -26.93 -0.27 -12.52
C GLY A 40 -26.11 -1.35 -11.81
N MET A 41 -26.39 -2.63 -12.09
CA MET A 41 -25.67 -3.76 -11.50
C MET A 41 -24.20 -3.80 -11.96
N ILE A 42 -23.92 -3.57 -13.25
CA ILE A 42 -22.56 -3.49 -13.78
C ILE A 42 -21.81 -2.34 -13.13
N THR A 43 -22.43 -1.16 -13.04
CA THR A 43 -21.82 0.03 -12.43
C THR A 43 -21.52 -0.20 -10.95
N PHE A 44 -22.45 -0.83 -10.22
CA PHE A 44 -22.27 -1.20 -8.84
C PHE A 44 -21.08 -2.16 -8.65
N PHE A 45 -21.02 -3.25 -9.41
CA PHE A 45 -19.92 -4.21 -9.29
C PHE A 45 -18.57 -3.62 -9.72
N ALA A 46 -18.56 -2.74 -10.73
CA ALA A 46 -17.35 -2.03 -11.15
C ALA A 46 -16.82 -1.11 -10.03
N ALA A 47 -17.70 -0.30 -9.45
CA ALA A 47 -17.35 0.58 -8.33
C ALA A 47 -16.92 -0.23 -7.10
N PHE A 48 -17.67 -1.27 -6.76
CA PHE A 48 -17.35 -2.16 -5.64
C PHE A 48 -15.98 -2.80 -5.80
N THR A 49 -15.68 -3.35 -6.98
CA THR A 49 -14.39 -3.99 -7.27
C THR A 49 -13.25 -2.98 -7.19
N PHE A 50 -13.45 -1.78 -7.74
CA PHE A 50 -12.47 -0.70 -7.66
C PHE A 50 -12.17 -0.32 -6.21
N THR A 51 -13.21 -0.05 -5.41
CA THR A 51 -13.06 0.30 -4.00
C THR A 51 -12.45 -0.83 -3.18
N LEU A 52 -12.82 -2.08 -3.45
CA LEU A 52 -12.25 -3.25 -2.78
C LEU A 52 -10.75 -3.40 -3.06
N ASN A 53 -10.33 -3.19 -4.31
CA ASN A 53 -8.91 -3.25 -4.69
C ASN A 53 -8.12 -2.12 -4.00
N GLU A 54 -8.63 -0.89 -4.03
CA GLU A 54 -8.01 0.25 -3.35
C GLU A 54 -7.92 0.02 -1.83
N TYR A 55 -8.98 -0.51 -1.22
CA TYR A 55 -8.99 -0.87 0.20
C TYR A 55 -7.93 -1.92 0.52
N ASN A 56 -7.83 -2.98 -0.30
CA ASN A 56 -6.83 -4.03 -0.09
C ASN A 56 -5.41 -3.50 -0.21
N GLN A 57 -5.14 -2.62 -1.17
CA GLN A 57 -3.83 -1.98 -1.32
C GLN A 57 -3.47 -1.12 -0.11
N ARG A 58 -4.39 -0.26 0.35
CA ARG A 58 -4.17 0.60 1.53
C ARG A 58 -4.08 -0.21 2.83
N SER A 59 -4.84 -1.28 2.95
CA SER A 59 -4.78 -2.17 4.11
C SER A 59 -3.44 -2.89 4.18
N ALA A 60 -2.92 -3.35 3.03
CA ALA A 60 -1.60 -3.97 2.95
C ALA A 60 -0.48 -2.99 3.33
N SER A 61 -0.51 -1.76 2.84
CA SER A 61 0.48 -0.73 3.21
C SER A 61 0.40 -0.37 4.69
N PHE A 62 -0.81 -0.20 5.23
CA PHE A 62 -1.01 0.10 6.65
C PHE A 62 -0.50 -1.01 7.57
N SER A 63 -0.67 -2.28 7.17
CA SER A 63 -0.11 -3.41 7.93
C SER A 63 1.42 -3.35 7.95
N ALA A 64 2.06 -3.07 6.81
CA ALA A 64 3.52 -2.95 6.74
C ALA A 64 4.06 -1.80 7.61
N ASP A 65 3.39 -0.65 7.60
CA ASP A 65 3.74 0.50 8.45
C ASP A 65 3.61 0.14 9.94
N ARG A 66 2.50 -0.52 10.31
CA ARG A 66 2.26 -0.97 11.68
C ARG A 66 3.34 -1.95 12.14
N ASP A 67 3.68 -2.94 11.32
CA ASP A 67 4.69 -3.95 11.67
C ASP A 67 6.08 -3.33 11.79
N THR A 68 6.41 -2.37 10.92
CA THR A 68 7.64 -1.57 10.99
C THR A 68 7.71 -0.79 12.29
N LEU A 69 6.60 -0.18 12.72
CA LEU A 69 6.53 0.54 13.99
C LEU A 69 6.69 -0.39 15.19
N ILE A 70 6.17 -1.62 15.13
CA ILE A 70 6.36 -2.64 16.17
C ILE A 70 7.85 -2.99 16.29
N ILE A 71 8.53 -3.26 15.17
CA ILE A 71 9.97 -3.54 15.15
C ILE A 71 10.75 -2.35 15.71
N ALA A 72 10.46 -1.15 15.23
CA ALA A 72 11.18 0.05 15.64
C ALA A 72 10.97 0.38 17.12
N ASN A 73 9.76 0.20 17.66
CA ASN A 73 9.51 0.39 19.10
C ASN A 73 10.19 -0.70 19.96
N ALA A 74 10.22 -1.95 19.49
CA ALA A 74 10.93 -3.02 20.18
C ALA A 74 12.44 -2.77 20.24
N LEU A 75 13.04 -2.29 19.14
CA LEU A 75 14.46 -1.94 19.08
C LEU A 75 14.80 -0.64 19.81
N LYS A 76 13.89 0.33 19.78
CA LYS A 76 14.09 1.63 20.44
C LYS A 76 14.08 1.50 21.97
N GLY A 77 13.24 0.62 22.51
CA GLY A 77 13.01 0.53 23.95
C GLY A 77 12.67 1.90 24.55
N ASP A 78 13.45 2.31 25.56
CA ASP A 78 13.29 3.59 26.24
C ASP A 78 13.96 4.78 25.52
N SER A 79 14.38 4.61 24.26
CA SER A 79 15.17 5.60 23.49
C SER A 79 16.58 5.82 24.05
N TYR A 80 17.06 4.91 24.87
CA TYR A 80 18.40 4.90 25.44
C TYR A 80 18.98 3.49 25.32
N LEU A 81 20.19 3.37 24.77
CA LEU A 81 20.92 2.11 24.69
C LEU A 81 22.22 2.25 25.47
N SER A 82 22.34 1.47 26.53
CA SER A 82 23.52 1.49 27.40
C SER A 82 24.64 0.59 26.86
N THR A 83 24.26 -0.50 26.18
CA THR A 83 25.21 -1.49 25.67
C THR A 83 24.80 -2.07 24.32
N PHE A 84 25.78 -2.56 23.57
CA PHE A 84 25.55 -3.35 22.35
C PHE A 84 24.71 -4.61 22.63
N GLN A 85 24.89 -5.24 23.80
CA GLN A 85 24.19 -6.47 24.15
C GLN A 85 22.68 -6.26 24.25
N GLU A 86 22.23 -5.13 24.81
CA GLU A 86 20.80 -4.77 24.86
C GLU A 86 20.19 -4.67 23.45
N PHE A 87 20.91 -4.07 22.51
CA PHE A 87 20.45 -3.96 21.13
C PHE A 87 20.39 -5.34 20.44
N ASP A 88 21.44 -6.16 20.60
CA ASP A 88 21.50 -7.51 20.04
C ASP A 88 20.41 -8.43 20.62
N ASP A 89 20.16 -8.35 21.93
CA ASP A 89 19.10 -9.10 22.60
C ASP A 89 17.71 -8.65 22.12
N ALA A 90 17.49 -7.34 21.98
CA ALA A 90 16.27 -6.81 21.40
C ALA A 90 16.07 -7.30 19.96
N CYS A 91 17.12 -7.28 19.14
CA CYS A 91 17.08 -7.79 17.77
C CYS A 91 16.72 -9.29 17.72
N LYS A 92 17.26 -10.12 18.61
CA LYS A 92 16.93 -11.55 18.70
C LYS A 92 15.50 -11.81 19.17
N GLY A 93 14.91 -10.90 19.94
CA GLY A 93 13.54 -11.00 20.43
C GLY A 93 12.48 -10.79 19.34
N ILE A 94 12.83 -10.11 18.25
CA ILE A 94 11.87 -9.66 17.24
C ILE A 94 11.62 -10.76 16.21
N HIS A 95 10.39 -11.26 16.20
CA HIS A 95 9.92 -12.24 15.22
C HIS A 95 8.64 -11.72 14.57
N VAL A 96 8.76 -11.13 13.38
CA VAL A 96 7.62 -10.70 12.57
C VAL A 96 7.49 -11.63 11.37
N ARG A 97 6.32 -12.25 11.20
CA ARG A 97 6.08 -13.20 10.10
C ARG A 97 5.82 -12.45 8.79
N GLY A 98 6.42 -12.92 7.70
CA GLY A 98 6.17 -12.40 6.35
C GLY A 98 6.80 -11.04 6.06
N LEU A 99 7.66 -10.55 6.95
CA LEU A 99 8.36 -9.29 6.81
C LEU A 99 9.85 -9.54 7.06
N ASN A 100 10.67 -9.10 6.12
CA ASN A 100 12.10 -8.97 6.31
C ASN A 100 12.40 -7.56 6.80
N TYR A 101 13.43 -7.44 7.63
CA TYR A 101 13.87 -6.12 8.06
C TYR A 101 15.38 -6.02 8.14
N PHE A 102 15.84 -4.78 8.10
CA PHE A 102 17.18 -4.34 8.39
C PHE A 102 17.04 -3.18 9.38
N ALA A 103 17.77 -3.22 10.48
CA ALA A 103 17.81 -2.15 11.43
C ALA A 103 19.23 -1.87 11.86
N GLY A 104 19.56 -0.60 12.05
CA GLY A 104 20.84 -0.20 12.60
C GLY A 104 20.81 1.21 13.16
N ILE A 105 21.83 1.54 13.93
CA ILE A 105 21.94 2.87 14.55
C ILE A 105 23.00 3.64 13.79
N VAL A 106 22.66 4.84 13.33
CA VAL A 106 23.54 5.73 12.57
C VAL A 106 23.74 7.04 13.32
N ASP A 107 24.81 7.75 13.01
CA ASP A 107 25.03 9.10 13.54
C ASP A 107 23.94 10.06 13.07
N SER A 108 23.31 10.78 14.02
CA SER A 108 22.19 11.67 13.69
C SER A 108 22.60 12.80 12.73
N SER A 109 23.85 13.27 12.79
CA SER A 109 24.34 14.30 11.87
C SER A 109 24.54 13.73 10.46
N GLN A 110 25.03 12.50 10.34
CA GLN A 110 25.18 11.80 9.07
C GLN A 110 23.81 11.47 8.46
N TRP A 111 22.87 10.99 9.28
CA TRP A 111 21.51 10.67 8.83
C TRP A 111 20.77 11.86 8.24
N ASN A 112 20.93 13.04 8.83
CA ASN A 112 20.30 14.25 8.31
C ASN A 112 20.86 14.64 6.93
N LYS A 113 22.17 14.49 6.72
CA LYS A 113 22.79 14.72 5.40
C LYS A 113 22.27 13.73 4.37
N ILE A 114 22.24 12.45 4.74
CA ILE A 114 21.69 11.36 3.94
C ILE A 114 20.25 11.66 3.48
N ILE A 115 19.38 12.09 4.39
CA ILE A 115 17.98 12.39 4.06
C ILE A 115 17.92 13.59 3.10
N GLN A 116 18.74 14.61 3.31
CA GLN A 116 18.79 15.78 2.44
C GLN A 116 19.25 15.41 1.03
N ASP A 117 20.33 14.63 0.91
CA ASP A 117 20.86 14.16 -0.37
C ASP A 117 19.85 13.27 -1.11
N THR A 118 19.21 12.35 -0.39
CA THR A 118 18.17 11.47 -0.95
C THR A 118 17.00 12.28 -1.50
N ARG A 119 16.54 13.31 -0.77
CA ARG A 119 15.43 14.18 -1.20
C ARG A 119 15.81 15.02 -2.43
N GLN A 120 17.03 15.53 -2.49
CA GLN A 120 17.52 16.28 -3.65
C GLN A 120 17.61 15.38 -4.89
N ASN A 121 18.10 14.14 -4.74
CA ASN A 121 18.19 13.17 -5.82
C ASN A 121 16.81 12.70 -6.32
N GLN A 122 15.82 12.57 -5.43
CA GLN A 122 14.44 12.27 -5.83
C GLN A 122 13.84 13.37 -6.71
N GLN A 123 14.09 14.64 -6.38
CA GLN A 123 13.63 15.77 -7.20
C GLN A 123 14.29 15.82 -8.58
N ALA A 124 15.49 15.24 -8.71
CA ALA A 124 16.22 15.11 -9.96
C ALA A 124 15.82 13.87 -10.79
N GLY A 125 14.82 13.09 -10.36
CA GLY A 125 14.41 11.85 -11.04
C GLY A 125 15.37 10.67 -10.83
N GLY A 126 16.26 10.75 -9.84
CA GLY A 126 17.16 9.67 -9.47
C GLY A 126 16.43 8.50 -8.81
N SER A 127 16.81 7.28 -9.18
CA SER A 127 16.35 6.04 -8.54
C SER A 127 17.00 5.86 -7.16
N TYR A 128 16.31 5.17 -6.24
CA TYR A 128 16.62 5.00 -4.81
C TYR A 128 17.87 4.13 -4.52
N HIS A 129 18.93 4.26 -5.32
CA HIS A 129 20.17 3.48 -5.24
C HIS A 129 21.02 3.72 -3.99
N GLN A 130 20.57 4.57 -3.07
CA GLN A 130 21.43 5.05 -2.02
C GLN A 130 21.37 4.17 -0.76
N LEU A 131 20.37 3.32 -0.51
CA LEU A 131 20.28 2.57 0.77
C LEU A 131 21.48 1.66 1.13
N SER A 132 22.35 1.31 0.18
CA SER A 132 23.67 0.72 0.46
C SER A 132 24.53 1.57 1.41
N PHE A 133 24.41 2.90 1.37
CA PHE A 133 25.16 3.81 2.25
C PHE A 133 24.77 3.62 3.72
N VAL A 134 23.56 3.11 4.03
CA VAL A 134 23.11 2.97 5.43
C VAL A 134 24.02 1.97 6.13
N ALA A 135 24.42 0.91 5.43
CA ALA A 135 25.36 -0.09 5.91
C ALA A 135 26.75 0.51 6.19
N ASP A 136 27.19 1.47 5.38
CA ASP A 136 28.51 2.10 5.53
C ASP A 136 28.59 3.11 6.69
N HIS A 137 27.45 3.61 7.17
CA HIS A 137 27.37 4.68 8.19
C HIS A 137 26.79 4.19 9.53
N ILE A 138 26.66 2.88 9.72
CA ILE A 138 26.25 2.31 11.01
C ILE A 138 27.30 2.64 12.05
N PHE A 139 26.87 3.09 13.23
CA PHE A 139 27.75 3.29 14.37
C PHE A 139 28.44 1.96 14.74
N PRO A 140 29.78 1.90 14.64
CA PRO A 140 30.51 0.81 15.24
C PRO A 140 30.64 1.06 16.75
N ILE A 141 30.28 0.07 17.57
CA ILE A 141 30.72 0.03 18.97
C ILE A 141 31.83 -1.00 19.05
N GLY A 142 33.07 -0.52 19.15
CA GLY A 142 34.25 -1.38 19.00
C GLY A 142 34.36 -1.90 17.57
N ASN A 143 34.42 -3.22 17.40
CA ASN A 143 34.52 -3.87 16.08
C ASN A 143 33.18 -4.37 15.52
N ASN A 144 32.08 -4.19 16.26
CA ASN A 144 30.78 -4.73 15.89
C ASN A 144 29.83 -3.58 15.48
N PRO A 145 29.27 -3.62 14.26
CA PRO A 145 28.23 -2.67 13.87
C PRO A 145 26.95 -2.96 14.65
N LEU A 146 26.27 -1.92 15.14
CA LEU A 146 24.92 -2.02 15.71
C LEU A 146 23.91 -2.28 14.60
N LEU A 147 23.83 -3.54 14.19
CA LEU A 147 23.05 -3.99 13.05
C LEU A 147 22.25 -5.25 13.40
N CYS A 148 21.01 -5.31 12.95
CA CYS A 148 20.30 -6.57 12.83
C CYS A 148 19.48 -6.67 11.55
N SER A 149 19.38 -7.89 11.03
CA SER A 149 18.59 -8.17 9.84
C SER A 149 17.92 -9.54 9.93
N THR A 150 16.80 -9.65 9.24
CA THR A 150 16.12 -10.92 8.98
C THR A 150 15.91 -11.08 7.47
N GLY A 151 16.09 -12.30 6.98
CA GLY A 151 15.99 -12.60 5.53
C GLY A 151 17.22 -12.23 4.69
N LEU A 152 18.27 -11.68 5.30
CA LEU A 152 19.57 -11.45 4.67
C LEU A 152 20.61 -12.41 5.27
N ALA A 153 21.43 -13.03 4.42
CA ALA A 153 22.64 -13.68 4.88
C ALA A 153 23.61 -12.59 5.39
N THR A 154 24.10 -12.73 6.62
CA THR A 154 25.18 -11.87 7.13
C THR A 154 26.50 -12.20 6.42
N PRO A 155 27.34 -11.20 6.11
CA PRO A 155 27.16 -9.76 6.32
C PRO A 155 26.18 -9.16 5.30
N VAL A 156 25.44 -8.11 5.68
CA VAL A 156 24.48 -7.44 4.80
C VAL A 156 25.22 -6.92 3.57
N ASP A 157 25.12 -7.67 2.49
CA ASP A 157 25.62 -7.25 1.21
C ASP A 157 24.75 -6.11 0.72
N ALA A 158 25.36 -4.94 0.59
CA ALA A 158 24.74 -3.73 0.07
C ALA A 158 24.02 -3.99 -1.27
N ASP A 159 24.55 -4.92 -2.07
CA ASP A 159 23.95 -5.28 -3.35
C ASP A 159 22.65 -6.08 -3.16
N ILE A 160 22.60 -7.01 -2.20
CA ILE A 160 21.38 -7.78 -1.89
C ILE A 160 20.31 -6.88 -1.30
N LEU A 161 20.68 -5.96 -0.39
CA LEU A 161 19.74 -4.97 0.13
C LEU A 161 19.22 -4.07 -0.99
N SER A 162 20.10 -3.59 -1.88
CA SER A 162 19.67 -2.78 -3.03
C SER A 162 18.74 -3.54 -3.98
N GLN A 163 18.96 -4.84 -4.16
CA GLN A 163 18.13 -5.69 -5.01
C GLN A 163 16.76 -5.95 -4.36
N ALA A 164 16.75 -6.32 -3.08
CA ALA A 164 15.52 -6.51 -2.32
C ALA A 164 14.64 -5.26 -2.35
N LEU A 165 15.23 -4.08 -2.21
CA LEU A 165 14.53 -2.80 -2.23
C LEU A 165 14.12 -2.32 -3.63
N ARG A 166 14.77 -2.82 -4.70
CA ARG A 166 14.32 -2.58 -6.08
C ARG A 166 13.04 -3.34 -6.40
N ASP A 167 12.96 -4.57 -5.92
CA ASP A 167 11.88 -5.49 -6.30
C ASP A 167 10.67 -5.41 -5.35
N HIS A 168 10.80 -4.74 -4.21
CA HIS A 168 9.77 -4.68 -3.17
C HIS A 168 9.44 -3.26 -2.74
N GLN A 169 8.17 -3.04 -2.36
CA GLN A 169 7.82 -1.86 -1.58
C GLN A 169 8.46 -1.99 -0.19
N TYR A 170 9.17 -0.94 0.22
CA TYR A 170 9.84 -0.89 1.50
C TYR A 170 9.38 0.31 2.31
N VAL A 171 9.45 0.17 3.63
CA VAL A 171 9.14 1.24 4.59
C VAL A 171 10.41 1.58 5.34
N VAL A 172 10.72 2.87 5.44
CA VAL A 172 11.86 3.37 6.22
C VAL A 172 11.32 4.19 7.38
N LEU A 173 11.70 3.79 8.60
CA LEU A 173 11.38 4.51 9.81
C LEU A 173 12.68 4.89 10.52
N SER A 174 12.80 6.16 10.89
CA SER A 174 13.95 6.67 11.63
C SER A 174 13.50 7.27 12.96
N LEU A 175 14.08 6.82 14.07
CA LEU A 175 13.75 7.28 15.41
C LEU A 175 15.02 7.78 16.13
N PRO A 176 14.98 8.92 16.82
CA PRO A 176 16.12 9.39 17.61
C PRO A 176 16.35 8.44 18.79
N ILE A 177 17.61 8.17 19.11
CA ILE A 177 18.03 7.33 20.23
C ILE A 177 19.30 7.92 20.87
N ALA A 178 19.41 7.84 22.19
CA ALA A 178 20.64 8.17 22.89
C ALA A 178 21.48 6.91 23.03
N LEU A 179 22.75 6.98 22.64
CA LEU A 179 23.68 5.87 22.71
C LEU A 179 24.76 6.15 23.74
N GLU A 180 24.89 5.28 24.74
CA GLU A 180 26.00 5.31 25.67
C GLU A 180 27.22 4.62 25.04
N ILE A 181 28.29 5.38 24.89
CA ILE A 181 29.62 4.86 24.57
C ILE A 181 30.50 5.02 25.82
N PRO A 182 31.62 4.29 25.95
CA PRO A 182 32.42 4.29 27.19
C PRO A 182 32.87 5.66 27.71
N THR A 183 32.85 6.69 26.86
CA THR A 183 33.33 8.04 27.17
C THR A 183 32.24 9.12 27.16
N ALA A 184 31.05 8.85 26.63
CA ALA A 184 30.02 9.86 26.41
C ALA A 184 28.65 9.24 26.09
N VAL A 185 27.60 10.05 26.18
CA VAL A 185 26.30 9.75 25.56
C VAL A 185 26.19 10.56 24.28
N VAL A 186 26.00 9.90 23.15
CA VAL A 186 25.93 10.53 21.82
C VAL A 186 24.52 10.39 21.22
N PRO A 187 24.02 11.40 20.49
CA PRO A 187 22.78 11.28 19.76
C PRO A 187 22.97 10.37 18.54
N GLY A 188 22.16 9.33 18.46
CA GLY A 188 22.04 8.44 17.32
C GLY A 188 20.64 8.46 16.72
N THR A 189 20.53 7.85 15.56
CA THR A 189 19.24 7.59 14.91
C THR A 189 19.13 6.10 14.63
N LEU A 190 18.14 5.45 15.24
CA LEU A 190 17.73 4.11 14.86
C LEU A 190 17.02 4.19 13.52
N VAL A 191 17.54 3.48 12.52
CA VAL A 191 16.94 3.35 11.20
C VAL A 191 16.44 1.91 11.07
N VAL A 192 15.17 1.76 10.72
CA VAL A 192 14.53 0.47 10.44
C VAL A 192 13.99 0.51 9.03
N ILE A 193 14.39 -0.45 8.22
CA ILE A 193 13.97 -0.65 6.85
C ILE A 193 13.28 -2.01 6.80
N THR A 194 12.06 -2.06 6.31
CA THR A 194 11.30 -3.31 6.18
C THR A 194 10.85 -3.52 4.76
N TRP A 195 10.73 -4.77 4.35
CA TRP A 195 10.14 -5.16 3.08
C TRP A 195 9.43 -6.50 3.23
N ARG A 196 8.46 -6.76 2.37
CA ARG A 196 7.71 -8.01 2.41
C ARG A 196 8.61 -9.18 2.02
N ALA A 197 8.53 -10.28 2.75
CA ALA A 197 9.16 -11.53 2.34
C ALA A 197 8.40 -12.11 1.13
N SER A 198 9.15 -12.51 0.11
CA SER A 198 8.63 -13.14 -1.11
C SER A 198 8.16 -14.59 -0.87
#